data_AF-A0A443RY17-F1
#
_entry.id   AF-A0A443RY17-F1
#
_cell.length_a   1.000
_cell.length_b   1.000
_cell.length_c   1.000
_cell.angle_alpha   90.00
_cell.angle_beta   90.00
_cell.angle_gamma   90.00
#
_symmetry.space_group_name_H-M   'P 1'
#
loop_
_entity.id
_entity.type
_entity.pdbx_description
1 polymer ?
#
loop_
_entity_poly.entity_id
_entity_poly.type
_entity_poly.pdbx_seq_one_letter_code
_entity_poly.pdbx_strand_id
1 'polypeptide(L)'
;MTHATVHDVMKKMEEKVIPISIPKLKIFSNKKMDSFKHDSDHSWITSQNASFEGITGGPKFHFSNIQIVTSLTIDETGVKFTAVSAAGSGRSNAEGFNADHLTNFCATVVILW
;
A
#
# COMPACT_ATOMS: atom_id res chain seq x y z
N MET A 1 25.79 3.39 16.60
CA MET A 1 25.93 2.38 15.52
C MET A 1 25.98 3.11 14.20
N THR A 2 27.05 2.97 13.43
CA THR A 2 27.17 3.54 12.09
C THR A 2 26.33 2.71 11.12
N HIS A 3 25.24 3.28 10.60
CA HIS A 3 24.43 2.62 9.57
C HIS A 3 25.20 2.64 8.25
N ALA A 4 25.81 1.51 7.88
CA ALA A 4 26.29 1.32 6.52
C ALA A 4 25.07 1.17 5.61
N THR A 5 25.00 1.95 4.54
CA THR A 5 23.93 1.78 3.55
C THR A 5 24.21 0.52 2.72
N VAL A 6 23.17 -0.11 2.18
CA VAL A 6 23.32 -1.25 1.25
C VAL A 6 24.26 -0.88 0.10
N HIS A 7 24.19 0.37 -0.36
CA HIS A 7 25.07 0.93 -1.39
C HIS A 7 26.55 0.88 -1.01
N ASP A 8 26.89 1.25 0.23
CA ASP A 8 28.28 1.26 0.70
C ASP A 8 28.85 -0.15 0.85
N VAL A 9 28.00 -1.13 1.16
CA VAL A 9 28.37 -2.54 1.20
C VAL A 9 28.62 -3.03 -0.23
N MET A 10 27.70 -2.77 -1.16
CA MET A 10 27.83 -3.20 -2.55
C MET A 10 29.08 -2.67 -3.23
N LYS A 11 29.47 -1.41 -2.98
CA LYS A 11 30.70 -0.80 -3.53
C LYS A 11 31.99 -1.51 -3.11
N LYS A 12 31.97 -2.23 -1.99
CA LYS A 12 33.14 -2.92 -1.43
C LYS A 12 33.15 -4.41 -1.78
N MET A 13 32.16 -4.90 -2.52
CA MET A 13 32.10 -6.30 -2.93
C MET A 13 32.97 -6.53 -4.16
N GLU A 14 33.78 -7.59 -4.10
CA GLU A 14 34.55 -8.07 -5.24
C GLU A 14 33.77 -9.19 -5.94
N GLU A 15 33.82 -9.21 -7.27
CA GLU A 15 33.20 -10.28 -8.05
C GLU A 15 33.98 -11.59 -7.88
N LYS A 16 33.25 -12.67 -7.56
CA LYS A 16 33.83 -14.00 -7.44
C LYS A 16 32.90 -15.04 -8.05
N VAL A 17 33.49 -15.96 -8.80
CA VAL A 17 32.78 -17.13 -9.33
C VAL A 17 32.59 -18.13 -8.20
N ILE A 18 31.34 -18.33 -7.78
CA ILE A 18 30.96 -19.29 -6.75
C ILE A 18 29.74 -20.10 -7.22
N PRO A 19 29.68 -21.41 -6.89
CA PRO A 19 28.47 -22.18 -7.11
C PRO A 19 27.41 -21.74 -6.10
N ILE A 20 26.26 -21.27 -6.60
CA ILE A 20 25.11 -20.90 -5.77
C ILE A 20 23.91 -21.75 -6.11
N SER A 21 23.10 -22.06 -5.10
CA SER A 21 21.81 -22.71 -5.27
C SER A 21 20.75 -21.83 -4.63
N ILE A 22 19.90 -21.23 -5.45
CA ILE A 22 18.78 -20.39 -5.00
C ILE A 22 17.50 -21.21 -5.13
N PRO A 23 16.74 -21.44 -4.04
CA PRO A 23 15.48 -22.15 -4.13
C PRO A 23 14.44 -21.33 -4.90
N LYS A 24 13.56 -22.01 -5.63
CA LYS A 24 12.35 -21.36 -6.15
C LYS A 24 11.50 -20.90 -4.99
N LEU A 25 11.03 -19.66 -5.04
CA LEU A 25 10.30 -19.04 -3.96
C LEU A 25 9.12 -18.26 -4.53
N LYS A 26 7.96 -18.39 -3.88
CA LYS A 26 6.81 -17.51 -4.10
C LYS A 26 6.36 -16.95 -2.77
N ILE A 27 6.50 -15.64 -2.60
CA ILE A 27 5.99 -14.90 -1.45
C ILE A 27 4.74 -14.17 -1.89
N PHE A 28 3.68 -14.34 -1.12
CA PHE A 28 2.45 -13.57 -1.25
C PHE A 28 2.16 -12.90 0.09
N SER A 29 1.96 -11.59 0.07
CA SER A 29 1.60 -10.80 1.25
C SER A 29 0.37 -9.97 0.94
N ASN A 30 -0.59 -10.00 1.86
CA ASN A 30 -1.81 -9.22 1.79
C ASN A 30 -2.00 -8.50 3.11
N LYS A 31 -1.83 -7.18 3.09
CA LYS A 31 -2.05 -6.30 4.24
C LYS A 31 -3.38 -5.58 4.05
N LYS A 32 -4.27 -5.76 5.02
CA LYS A 32 -5.57 -5.10 5.06
C LYS A 32 -5.57 -4.02 6.13
N MET A 33 -6.58 -3.16 6.13
CA MET A 33 -6.75 -2.10 7.12
C MET A 33 -6.58 -2.60 8.57
N ASP A 34 -7.13 -3.77 8.91
CA ASP A 34 -7.00 -4.35 10.25
C ASP A 34 -5.55 -4.71 10.62
N SER A 35 -4.71 -5.04 9.65
CA SER A 35 -3.28 -5.30 9.89
C SER A 35 -2.55 -4.05 10.41
N PHE A 36 -3.02 -2.85 10.07
CA PHE A 36 -2.44 -1.60 10.55
C PHE A 36 -2.96 -1.22 11.94
N LYS A 37 -4.16 -1.66 12.34
CA LYS A 37 -4.70 -1.43 13.68
C LYS A 37 -3.88 -2.08 14.79
N HIS A 38 -3.28 -3.23 14.49
CA HIS A 38 -2.45 -3.99 15.43
C HIS A 38 -0.98 -3.53 15.47
N ASP A 39 -0.61 -2.59 14.60
CA ASP A 39 0.72 -2.02 14.52
C ASP A 39 0.72 -0.68 15.27
N SER A 40 1.52 -0.55 16.33
CA SER A 40 1.55 0.66 17.17
C SER A 40 1.84 1.92 16.37
N ASP A 41 2.67 1.80 15.34
CA ASP A 41 3.19 2.92 14.59
C ASP A 41 2.21 3.36 13.49
N HIS A 42 1.31 2.45 13.07
CA HIS A 42 0.37 2.66 11.96
C HIS A 42 -1.10 2.67 12.37
N SER A 43 -1.41 2.32 13.62
CA SER A 43 -2.79 2.24 14.13
C SER A 43 -3.56 3.55 13.96
N TRP A 44 -2.87 4.69 14.09
CA TRP A 44 -3.45 6.02 13.94
C TRP A 44 -4.03 6.26 12.55
N ILE A 45 -3.47 5.68 11.48
CA ILE A 45 -3.91 5.90 10.08
C ILE A 45 -5.35 5.39 9.88
N THR A 46 -5.70 4.34 10.61
CA THR A 46 -6.99 3.65 10.52
C THR A 46 -7.95 4.05 11.64
N SER A 47 -7.56 5.01 12.47
CA SER A 47 -8.37 5.52 13.58
C SER A 47 -9.47 6.44 13.06
N GLN A 48 -10.61 6.46 13.74
CA GLN A 48 -11.68 7.43 13.49
C GLN A 48 -11.26 8.87 13.84
N ASN A 49 -10.21 9.02 14.64
CA ASN A 49 -9.62 10.32 15.00
C ASN A 49 -8.53 10.76 14.01
N ALA A 50 -8.20 9.92 13.01
CA ALA A 50 -7.30 10.32 11.93
C ALA A 50 -7.97 11.41 11.11
N SER A 51 -7.32 12.55 10.98
CA SER A 51 -7.76 13.61 10.07
C SER A 51 -6.71 13.82 9.00
N PHE A 52 -7.09 13.60 7.74
CA PHE A 52 -6.28 13.99 6.59
C PHE A 52 -6.87 15.22 5.89
N GLU A 53 -7.32 16.19 6.68
CA GLU A 53 -7.82 17.48 6.23
C GLU A 53 -6.87 18.21 5.27
N GLY A 54 -5.55 18.01 5.41
CA GLY A 54 -4.56 18.58 4.47
C GLY A 54 -4.70 18.10 3.01
N ILE A 55 -5.40 16.99 2.77
CA ILE A 55 -5.62 16.45 1.41
C ILE A 55 -6.90 17.03 0.79
N THR A 56 -7.95 17.23 1.59
CA THR A 56 -9.29 17.52 1.05
C THR A 56 -9.94 18.79 1.60
N GLY A 57 -9.26 19.54 2.48
CA GLY A 57 -9.67 20.85 3.01
C GLY A 57 -10.95 20.84 3.85
N GLY A 58 -11.44 19.67 4.28
CA GLY A 58 -12.71 19.54 5.00
C GLY A 58 -12.66 18.49 6.10
N PRO A 59 -13.46 18.66 7.17
CA PRO A 59 -13.31 17.91 8.42
C PRO A 59 -13.63 16.43 8.29
N LYS A 60 -13.02 15.62 9.15
CA LYS A 60 -13.31 14.18 9.33
C LYS A 60 -13.09 13.30 8.09
N PHE A 61 -12.14 13.67 7.23
CA PHE A 61 -11.68 12.79 6.17
C PHE A 61 -10.81 11.67 6.74
N HIS A 62 -11.19 10.42 6.47
CA HIS A 62 -10.52 9.23 6.96
C HIS A 62 -10.42 8.16 5.86
N PHE A 63 -9.49 7.22 6.02
CA PHE A 63 -9.46 6.01 5.19
C PHE A 63 -10.49 5.00 5.69
N SER A 64 -11.37 4.55 4.79
CA SER A 64 -12.41 3.55 5.07
C SER A 64 -11.96 2.13 4.75
N ASN A 65 -11.02 1.97 3.82
CA ASN A 65 -10.42 0.69 3.48
C ASN A 65 -8.99 0.90 2.98
N ILE A 66 -8.10 -0.04 3.27
CA ILE A 66 -6.73 -0.09 2.77
C ILE A 66 -6.42 -1.54 2.45
N GLN A 67 -5.93 -1.79 1.24
CA GLN A 67 -5.47 -3.09 0.81
C GLN A 67 -4.15 -2.96 0.03
N ILE A 68 -3.14 -3.68 0.50
CA ILE A 68 -1.83 -3.79 -0.15
C ILE A 68 -1.58 -5.27 -0.40
N VAL A 69 -1.49 -5.64 -1.66
CA VAL A 69 -1.17 -6.99 -2.10
C VAL A 69 0.19 -6.97 -2.79
N THR A 70 1.12 -7.77 -2.30
CA THR A 70 2.44 -7.95 -2.93
C THR A 70 2.68 -9.43 -3.23
N SER A 71 3.27 -9.68 -4.40
CA SER A 71 3.66 -11.00 -4.88
C SER A 71 5.08 -10.92 -5.42
N LEU A 72 5.95 -11.78 -4.90
CA LEU A 72 7.31 -11.98 -5.37
C LEU A 72 7.47 -13.45 -5.78
N THR A 73 7.94 -13.69 -6.99
CA THR A 73 8.27 -15.03 -7.48
C THR A 73 9.71 -15.04 -7.98
N ILE A 74 10.47 -16.04 -7.54
CA ILE A 74 11.83 -16.33 -7.99
C ILE A 74 11.79 -17.73 -8.59
N ASP A 75 12.07 -17.83 -9.89
CA ASP A 75 12.13 -19.07 -10.65
C ASP A 75 13.31 -19.02 -11.64
N GLU A 76 13.48 -20.04 -12.49
CA GLU A 76 14.54 -20.09 -13.49
C GLU A 76 14.40 -19.03 -14.59
N THR A 77 13.20 -18.48 -14.78
CA THR A 77 12.95 -17.38 -15.73
C THR A 77 13.32 -16.02 -15.15
N GLY A 78 13.63 -15.96 -13.85
CA GLY A 78 14.11 -14.78 -13.15
C GLY A 78 13.20 -14.38 -11.98
N VAL A 79 13.14 -13.06 -11.74
CA VAL A 79 12.38 -12.48 -10.63
C VAL A 79 11.16 -11.75 -11.18
N LYS A 80 9.97 -12.10 -10.68
CA LYS A 80 8.71 -11.41 -10.98
C LYS A 80 8.18 -10.76 -9.72
N PHE A 81 7.90 -9.47 -9.79
CA PHE A 81 7.34 -8.69 -8.69
C PHE A 81 6.05 -8.01 -9.13
N THR A 82 5.04 -8.07 -8.28
CA THR A 82 3.77 -7.35 -8.48
C THR A 82 3.33 -6.78 -7.16
N ALA A 83 2.99 -5.50 -7.15
CA ALA A 83 2.42 -4.80 -6.01
C ALA A 83 1.17 -4.04 -6.46
N VAL A 84 0.08 -4.22 -5.72
CA VAL A 84 -1.16 -3.48 -5.91
C VAL A 84 -1.55 -2.87 -4.58
N SER A 85 -1.75 -1.56 -4.56
CA SER A 85 -2.20 -0.81 -3.40
C SER A 85 -3.48 -0.07 -3.77
N ALA A 86 -4.52 -0.23 -2.96
CA ALA A 86 -5.78 0.47 -3.10
C ALA A 86 -6.24 0.98 -1.73
N ALA A 87 -6.81 2.17 -1.71
CA ALA A 87 -7.41 2.75 -0.52
C ALA A 87 -8.76 3.38 -0.87
N GLY A 88 -9.76 3.10 -0.02
CA GLY A 88 -11.02 3.81 0.00
C GLY A 88 -10.96 4.90 1.06
N SER A 89 -11.57 6.04 0.78
CA SER A 89 -11.70 7.14 1.73
C SER A 89 -13.16 7.57 1.89
N GLY A 90 -13.46 8.19 3.02
CA GLY A 90 -14.79 8.67 3.35
C GLY A 90 -14.75 9.91 4.23
N ARG A 91 -15.91 10.55 4.41
CA ARG A 91 -16.11 11.67 5.32
C ARG A 91 -17.25 11.35 6.27
N SER A 92 -17.01 11.50 7.58
CA SER A 92 -17.98 11.12 8.62
C SER A 92 -19.16 12.10 8.78
N ASN A 93 -19.27 13.11 7.91
CA ASN A 93 -20.27 14.18 7.93
C ASN A 93 -20.83 14.46 6.51
N ALA A 94 -20.82 13.49 5.59
CA ALA A 94 -21.63 13.64 4.38
C ALA A 94 -23.11 13.68 4.81
N GLU A 95 -23.73 14.86 4.81
CA GLU A 95 -25.18 14.98 4.87
C GLU A 95 -25.74 13.97 3.86
N GLY A 96 -26.56 13.04 4.34
CA GLY A 96 -27.06 11.95 3.51
C GLY A 96 -27.71 12.52 2.27
N PHE A 97 -27.13 12.28 1.10
CA PHE A 97 -27.81 12.56 -0.16
C PHE A 97 -28.89 11.48 -0.31
N ASN A 98 -30.12 11.83 0.06
CA ASN A 98 -31.28 11.00 -0.19
C ASN A 98 -31.69 11.18 -1.66
N ALA A 99 -31.29 10.23 -2.51
CA ALA A 99 -31.64 10.20 -3.92
C ALA A 99 -33.05 9.63 -4.13
N ASP A 100 -34.08 10.31 -3.61
CA ASP A 100 -35.49 9.92 -3.80
C ASP A 100 -36.01 10.20 -5.24
N HIS A 101 -35.10 10.46 -6.19
CA HIS A 101 -35.43 10.69 -7.59
C HIS A 101 -34.27 10.23 -8.50
N LEU A 102 -34.63 9.43 -9.53
CA LEU A 102 -33.72 8.89 -10.55
C LEU A 102 -32.81 9.98 -11.10
N THR A 103 -31.51 9.90 -10.82
CA THR A 103 -30.51 10.77 -11.42
C THR A 103 -29.34 9.93 -11.95
N ASN A 104 -29.03 10.16 -13.23
CA ASN A 104 -28.07 9.42 -14.02
C ASN A 104 -26.69 9.37 -13.33
N PHE A 105 -26.15 8.16 -13.17
CA PHE A 105 -24.83 7.92 -12.60
C PHE A 105 -23.75 8.15 -13.67
N CYS A 106 -22.85 9.12 -13.46
CA CYS A 106 -21.66 9.32 -14.29
C CYS A 106 -20.42 8.96 -13.48
N ALA A 107 -19.75 7.86 -13.84
CA ALA A 107 -18.48 7.47 -13.25
C ALA A 107 -17.33 7.97 -14.14
N THR A 108 -16.62 9.01 -13.68
CA THR A 108 -15.35 9.41 -14.30
C THR A 108 -14.24 8.53 -13.74
N VAL A 109 -13.75 7.61 -14.58
CA VAL A 109 -12.52 6.86 -14.31
C VAL A 109 -11.34 7.74 -14.71
N VAL A 110 -10.51 8.15 -13.75
CA VAL A 110 -9.22 8.79 -14.02
C VAL A 110 -8.15 7.70 -13.99
N ILE A 111 -7.68 7.29 -15.17
CA ILE A 111 -6.46 6.50 -15.33
C ILE A 111 -5.31 7.50 -15.47
N LEU A 112 -4.39 7.51 -14.50
CA LEU A 112 -3.11 8.19 -14.65
C LEU A 112 -2.18 7.27 -15.45
N TRP A 113 -1.73 7.77 -16.60
CA TRP A 113 -0.68 7.17 -17.44
C TRP A 113 0.71 7.51 -16.91
#